data_AF-A0A2N5ICD5-F1
#
_entry.id   AF-A0A2N5ICD5-F1
#
_cell.length_a   1.000
_cell.length_b   1.000
_cell.length_c   1.000
_cell.angle_alpha   90.00
_cell.angle_beta   90.00
_cell.angle_gamma   90.00
#
_symmetry.space_group_name_H-M   'P 1'
#
loop_
_entity.id
_entity.type
_entity.pdbx_description
1 polymer ?
#
loop_
_entity_poly.entity_id
_entity_poly.type
_entity_poly.pdbx_seq_one_letter_code
_entity_poly.pdbx_strand_id
1 'polypeptide(L)'
;MEQNIYELSDKLNFIMNVKESDKDRFKNIISWAGEMMDLTIKERMVKEIYPRKGEIWTCNMGENVGCELNKIRPVLIVSNDKGNRNSPIVTVDPISNGEEMLPTHVKLHVDSFAYTEKSITGTVKSEQMKALSKARLGRKIGEVTPETMVKVELSILISLGMIGELAKA
;
A
#
# COMPACT_ATOMS: atom_id res chain seq x y z
N MET A 1 -27.38 35.08 -13.18
CA MET A 1 -27.14 34.57 -14.54
C MET A 1 -25.66 34.52 -14.86
N GLU A 2 -24.88 35.55 -14.51
CA GLU A 2 -23.42 35.61 -14.76
C GLU A 2 -22.60 34.53 -14.03
N GLN A 3 -22.91 34.19 -12.77
CA GLN A 3 -22.20 33.11 -12.04
C GLN A 3 -22.21 31.76 -12.76
N ASN A 4 -23.28 31.45 -13.49
CA ASN A 4 -23.46 30.18 -14.19
C ASN A 4 -22.60 30.11 -15.47
N ILE A 5 -22.28 31.26 -16.08
CA ILE A 5 -21.45 31.35 -17.29
C ILE A 5 -19.97 31.13 -16.93
N TYR A 6 -19.49 31.69 -15.81
CA TYR A 6 -18.13 31.43 -15.32
C TYR A 6 -17.93 29.95 -14.97
N GLU A 7 -18.92 29.33 -14.32
CA GLU A 7 -18.87 27.91 -13.98
C GLU A 7 -18.85 27.00 -15.21
N LEU A 8 -19.56 27.39 -16.28
CA LEU A 8 -19.54 26.72 -17.58
C LEU A 8 -18.21 26.91 -18.31
N SER A 9 -17.64 28.12 -18.31
CA SER A 9 -16.32 28.37 -18.92
C SER A 9 -15.21 27.63 -18.20
N ASP A 10 -15.30 27.51 -16.88
CA ASP A 10 -14.31 26.78 -16.07
C ASP A 10 -14.40 25.26 -16.32
N LYS A 11 -15.61 24.71 -16.42
CA LYS A 11 -15.82 23.32 -16.83
C LYS A 11 -15.36 23.07 -18.27
N LEU A 12 -15.57 24.00 -19.18
CA LEU A 12 -15.11 23.89 -20.57
C LEU A 12 -13.58 23.94 -20.67
N ASN A 13 -12.95 24.89 -19.96
CA ASN A 13 -11.50 25.02 -19.88
C ASN A 13 -10.86 23.80 -19.21
N PHE A 14 -11.51 23.22 -18.20
CA PHE A 14 -11.10 21.96 -17.61
C PHE A 14 -11.13 20.84 -18.65
N ILE A 15 -12.25 20.66 -19.36
CA ILE A 15 -12.42 19.63 -20.40
C ILE A 15 -11.42 19.81 -21.55
N MET A 16 -11.17 21.03 -22.00
CA MET A 16 -10.22 21.32 -23.08
C MET A 16 -8.76 21.12 -22.68
N ASN A 17 -8.44 21.17 -21.39
CA ASN A 17 -7.08 20.95 -20.87
C ASN A 17 -6.85 19.51 -20.36
N VAL A 18 -7.81 18.60 -20.53
CA VAL A 18 -7.65 17.18 -20.18
C VAL A 18 -6.60 16.55 -21.11
N LYS A 19 -5.43 16.23 -20.56
CA LYS A 19 -4.39 15.47 -21.25
C LYS A 19 -4.83 14.01 -21.39
N GLU A 20 -4.21 13.25 -22.28
CA GLU A 20 -4.50 11.82 -22.40
C GLU A 20 -4.23 11.07 -21.08
N SER A 21 -3.20 11.49 -20.33
CA SER A 21 -2.92 11.01 -18.97
C SER A 21 -4.07 11.24 -17.98
N ASP A 22 -4.81 12.34 -18.16
CA ASP A 22 -5.95 12.69 -17.30
C ASP A 22 -7.16 11.81 -17.63
N LYS A 23 -7.34 11.42 -18.90
CA LYS A 23 -8.35 10.44 -19.31
C LYS A 23 -8.05 9.05 -18.75
N ASP A 24 -6.79 8.61 -18.82
CA ASP A 24 -6.40 7.32 -18.24
C ASP A 24 -6.55 7.31 -16.72
N ARG A 25 -6.20 8.43 -16.07
CA ARG A 25 -6.48 8.62 -14.64
C ARG A 25 -7.98 8.51 -14.35
N PHE A 26 -8.82 9.15 -15.16
CA PHE A 26 -10.28 9.06 -15.01
C PHE A 26 -10.79 7.62 -15.16
N LYS A 27 -10.32 6.87 -16.16
CA LYS A 27 -10.67 5.45 -16.34
C LYS A 27 -10.29 4.62 -15.11
N ASN A 28 -9.09 4.81 -14.57
CA ASN A 28 -8.63 4.08 -13.39
C ASN A 28 -9.48 4.40 -12.15
N ILE A 29 -9.87 5.66 -11.96
CA ILE A 29 -10.76 6.07 -10.87
C ILE A 29 -12.12 5.38 -10.98
N ILE A 30 -12.72 5.34 -12.17
CA ILE A 30 -14.01 4.68 -12.38
C ILE A 30 -13.89 3.16 -12.18
N SER A 31 -12.82 2.53 -12.68
CA SER A 31 -12.54 1.11 -12.46
C SER A 31 -12.42 0.81 -10.97
N TRP A 32 -11.65 1.62 -10.25
CA TRP A 32 -11.46 1.51 -8.81
C TRP A 32 -12.77 1.69 -8.03
N ALA A 33 -13.66 2.58 -8.47
CA ALA A 33 -14.99 2.72 -7.88
C ALA A 33 -15.80 1.42 -7.96
N GLY A 34 -15.74 0.71 -9.09
CA GLY A 34 -16.34 -0.62 -9.23
C GLY A 34 -15.71 -1.63 -8.27
N GLU A 35 -14.38 -1.72 -8.23
CA GLU A 35 -13.67 -2.62 -7.32
C GLU A 35 -13.95 -2.33 -5.85
N MET A 36 -14.12 -1.06 -5.47
CA MET A 36 -14.50 -0.68 -4.10
C MET A 36 -15.87 -1.24 -3.72
N MET A 37 -16.84 -1.27 -4.63
CA MET A 37 -18.15 -1.88 -4.37
C MET A 37 -17.98 -3.38 -4.12
N ASP A 38 -17.21 -4.08 -4.95
CA ASP A 38 -16.93 -5.50 -4.79
C ASP A 38 -16.21 -5.80 -3.48
N LEU A 39 -15.21 -4.99 -3.12
CA LEU A 39 -14.48 -5.10 -1.86
C LEU A 39 -15.38 -4.87 -0.65
N THR A 40 -16.33 -3.93 -0.74
CA THR A 40 -17.31 -3.66 0.32
C THR A 40 -18.24 -4.85 0.53
N ILE A 41 -18.65 -5.52 -0.54
CA ILE A 41 -19.44 -6.75 -0.47
C ILE A 41 -18.58 -7.89 0.10
N LYS A 42 -17.35 -8.05 -0.40
CA LYS A 42 -16.39 -9.06 0.06
C LYS A 42 -16.11 -8.91 1.55
N GLU A 43 -15.91 -7.70 2.07
CA GLU A 43 -15.66 -7.43 3.49
C GLU A 43 -16.74 -8.01 4.41
N ARG A 44 -18.01 -7.98 3.99
CA ARG A 44 -19.12 -8.60 4.73
C ARG A 44 -19.03 -10.13 4.77
N MET A 45 -18.35 -10.72 3.80
CA MET A 45 -18.13 -12.17 3.66
C MET A 45 -16.78 -12.63 4.22
N VAL A 46 -15.78 -11.75 4.35
CA VAL A 46 -14.46 -12.07 4.90
C VAL A 46 -14.59 -12.36 6.39
N LYS A 47 -14.85 -13.62 6.73
CA LYS A 47 -14.90 -14.07 8.13
C LYS A 47 -13.61 -14.74 8.62
N GLU A 48 -12.68 -15.11 7.74
CA GLU A 48 -11.62 -16.07 8.13
C GLU A 48 -10.24 -15.83 7.50
N ILE A 49 -9.77 -14.58 7.41
CA ILE A 49 -8.33 -14.35 7.19
C ILE A 49 -7.68 -13.72 8.42
N TYR A 50 -6.60 -14.37 8.86
CA TYR A 50 -5.83 -14.05 10.06
C TYR A 50 -4.37 -13.81 9.66
N PRO A 51 -4.09 -12.72 8.92
CA PRO A 51 -2.73 -12.38 8.53
C PRO A 51 -1.86 -12.22 9.78
N ARG A 52 -0.64 -12.72 9.74
CA ARG A 52 0.31 -12.59 10.86
C ARG A 52 1.40 -11.59 10.53
N LYS A 53 1.92 -10.95 11.56
CA LYS A 53 3.06 -10.05 11.43
C LYS A 53 4.23 -10.80 10.78
N GLY A 54 4.91 -10.15 9.83
CA GLY A 54 6.00 -10.73 9.06
C GLY A 54 5.57 -11.49 7.80
N GLU A 55 4.28 -11.80 7.64
CA GLU A 55 3.79 -12.40 6.39
C GLU A 55 3.76 -11.37 5.26
N ILE A 56 3.98 -11.84 4.03
CA ILE A 56 3.86 -11.05 2.82
C ILE A 56 2.64 -11.51 2.04
N TRP A 57 1.78 -10.57 1.70
CA TRP A 57 0.53 -10.81 1.00
C TRP A 57 0.48 -9.98 -0.28
N THR A 58 -0.23 -10.48 -1.28
CA THR A 58 -0.72 -9.61 -2.36
C THR A 58 -1.83 -8.72 -1.82
N CYS A 59 -1.84 -7.43 -2.17
CA CYS A 59 -2.83 -6.48 -1.70
C CYS A 59 -3.20 -5.49 -2.80
N ASN A 60 -4.50 -5.23 -2.96
CA ASN A 60 -4.97 -4.13 -3.80
C ASN A 60 -4.88 -2.81 -3.03
N MET A 61 -3.89 -1.97 -3.37
CA MET A 61 -3.70 -0.65 -2.76
C MET A 61 -4.65 0.41 -3.33
N GLY A 62 -5.43 0.09 -4.37
CA GLY A 62 -6.39 0.99 -5.03
C GLY A 62 -5.72 2.06 -5.88
N GLU A 63 -6.41 3.19 -6.04
CA GLU A 63 -5.89 4.41 -6.70
C GLU A 63 -5.39 5.42 -5.67
N ASN A 64 -4.41 6.24 -6.07
CA ASN A 64 -3.72 7.19 -5.19
C ASN A 64 -3.95 8.66 -5.56
N VAL A 65 -3.52 9.52 -4.63
CA VAL A 65 -3.18 10.91 -4.90
C VAL A 65 -1.66 11.03 -4.99
N GLY A 66 -1.14 11.60 -6.09
CA GLY A 66 0.27 11.94 -6.23
C GLY A 66 1.20 10.73 -6.18
N CYS A 67 2.09 10.70 -5.19
CA CYS A 67 3.17 9.71 -5.08
C CYS A 67 2.85 8.52 -4.17
N GLU A 68 1.65 8.44 -3.57
CA GLU A 68 1.33 7.30 -2.72
C GLU A 68 1.36 6.00 -3.52
N LEU A 69 1.80 4.91 -2.92
CA LEU A 69 1.76 3.62 -3.60
C LEU A 69 0.31 3.13 -3.79
N ASN A 70 0.04 2.65 -5.00
CA ASN A 70 -1.26 2.24 -5.53
C ASN A 70 -1.14 0.91 -6.31
N LYS A 71 -2.24 0.40 -6.89
CA LYS A 71 -2.35 -0.87 -7.63
C LYS A 71 -2.15 -2.12 -6.77
N ILE A 72 -2.13 -3.29 -7.40
CA ILE A 72 -1.84 -4.56 -6.73
C ILE A 72 -0.34 -4.67 -6.46
N ARG A 73 0.05 -4.84 -5.19
CA ARG A 73 1.44 -4.97 -4.77
C ARG A 73 1.62 -6.04 -3.70
N PRO A 74 2.82 -6.63 -3.58
CA PRO A 74 3.23 -7.31 -2.35
C PRO A 74 3.27 -6.31 -1.20
N VAL A 75 2.74 -6.69 -0.04
CA VAL A 75 2.76 -5.91 1.18
C VAL A 75 3.17 -6.80 2.35
N LEU A 76 3.99 -6.27 3.24
CA LEU A 76 4.40 -6.91 4.48
C LEU A 76 3.40 -6.54 5.59
N ILE A 77 2.90 -7.53 6.32
CA ILE A 77 2.02 -7.30 7.48
C ILE A 77 2.88 -6.83 8.66
N VAL A 78 2.59 -5.64 9.19
CA VAL A 78 3.38 -5.03 10.27
C VAL A 78 2.60 -4.90 11.58
N SER A 79 1.27 -4.88 11.52
CA SER A 79 0.42 -4.90 12.71
C SER A 79 0.50 -6.22 13.47
N ASN A 80 0.28 -6.15 14.79
CA ASN A 80 0.37 -7.29 15.70
C ASN A 80 -0.76 -8.33 15.46
N ASP A 81 -0.47 -9.60 15.74
CA ASP A 81 -1.38 -10.73 15.49
C ASP A 81 -2.71 -10.64 16.24
N LYS A 82 -2.73 -10.05 17.44
CA LYS A 82 -3.98 -9.86 18.21
C LYS A 82 -4.89 -8.87 17.50
N GLY A 83 -4.33 -7.77 16.99
CA GLY A 83 -5.04 -6.80 16.14
C GLY A 83 -5.51 -7.46 14.85
N ASN A 84 -4.61 -8.17 14.17
CA ASN A 84 -4.92 -8.88 12.93
C ASN A 84 -5.96 -9.97 13.12
N ARG A 85 -6.14 -10.53 14.32
CA ARG A 85 -7.19 -11.51 14.59
C ARG A 85 -8.57 -10.87 14.75
N ASN A 86 -8.63 -9.76 15.48
CA ASN A 86 -9.90 -9.21 15.98
C ASN A 86 -10.40 -7.98 15.20
N SER A 87 -9.53 -7.32 14.43
CA SER A 87 -9.87 -6.16 13.61
C SER A 87 -10.24 -6.57 12.18
N PRO A 88 -11.18 -5.89 11.50
CA PRO A 88 -11.38 -6.03 10.05
C PRO A 88 -10.25 -5.36 9.23
N ILE A 89 -9.42 -4.54 9.89
CA ILE A 89 -8.32 -3.78 9.29
C ILE A 89 -6.98 -4.41 9.66
N VAL A 90 -6.02 -4.32 8.75
CA VAL A 90 -4.62 -4.72 8.93
C VAL A 90 -3.71 -3.56 8.52
N THR A 91 -2.58 -3.39 9.20
CA THR A 91 -1.57 -2.40 8.85
C THR A 91 -0.44 -3.07 8.10
N VAL A 92 -0.06 -2.50 6.96
CA VAL A 92 0.89 -3.09 6.03
C VAL A 92 1.90 -2.05 5.53
N ASP A 93 3.11 -2.51 5.26
CA ASP A 93 4.12 -1.77 4.50
C ASP A 93 4.21 -2.32 3.07
N PRO A 94 4.09 -1.50 2.03
CA PRO A 94 4.19 -1.96 0.65
C PRO A 94 5.64 -2.26 0.25
N ILE A 95 5.79 -3.24 -0.62
CA ILE A 95 7.07 -3.58 -1.26
C ILE A 95 7.05 -3.05 -2.69
N SER A 96 8.07 -2.28 -3.05
CA SER A 96 8.24 -1.77 -4.41
C SER A 96 9.70 -1.76 -4.82
N ASN A 97 9.94 -1.92 -6.12
CA ASN A 97 11.23 -1.65 -6.73
C ASN A 97 11.36 -0.13 -6.92
N GLY A 98 12.46 0.44 -6.42
CA GLY A 98 12.83 1.84 -6.58
C GLY A 98 14.32 1.98 -6.30
N GLU A 99 14.99 2.89 -7.01
CA GLU A 99 16.43 3.09 -6.90
C GLU A 99 16.83 3.98 -5.72
N GLU A 100 15.94 4.89 -5.32
CA GLU A 100 16.13 5.77 -4.17
C GLU A 100 16.04 5.00 -2.85
N MET A 101 17.00 5.25 -1.97
CA MET A 101 17.09 4.64 -0.64
C MET A 101 16.96 5.70 0.45
N LEU A 102 15.90 5.60 1.24
CA LEU A 102 15.66 6.39 2.45
C LEU A 102 15.99 5.57 3.70
N PRO A 103 16.20 6.21 4.87
CA PRO A 103 16.30 5.51 6.16
C PRO A 103 15.06 4.67 6.52
N THR A 104 13.92 4.95 5.88
CA THR A 104 12.65 4.22 6.04
C THR A 104 12.56 2.98 5.12
N HIS A 105 13.61 2.68 4.36
CA HIS A 105 13.64 1.63 3.36
C HIS A 105 14.41 0.40 3.84
N VAL A 106 13.80 -0.78 3.71
CA VAL A 106 14.46 -2.05 3.97
C VAL A 106 14.49 -2.88 2.69
N LYS A 107 15.70 -3.04 2.13
CA LYS A 107 15.91 -3.83 0.92
C LYS A 107 15.79 -5.31 1.25
N LEU A 108 15.01 -6.04 0.45
CA LEU A 108 14.83 -7.48 0.59
C LEU A 108 15.83 -8.22 -0.30
N HIS A 109 16.52 -9.18 0.33
CA HIS A 109 17.50 -10.07 -0.27
C HIS A 109 17.03 -11.52 -0.12
N VAL A 110 17.75 -12.47 -0.72
CA VAL A 110 17.36 -13.90 -0.69
C VAL A 110 17.26 -14.45 0.74
N ASP A 111 18.12 -13.98 1.63
CA ASP A 111 18.18 -14.33 3.06
C ASP A 111 17.13 -13.59 3.91
N SER A 112 16.36 -12.67 3.32
CA SER A 112 15.36 -11.89 4.05
C SER A 112 14.06 -12.67 4.31
N PHE A 113 13.91 -13.85 3.70
CA PHE A 113 12.67 -14.62 3.72
C PHE A 113 12.84 -15.93 4.50
N ALA A 114 11.94 -16.18 5.44
CA ALA A 114 11.74 -17.51 6.03
C ALA A 114 11.05 -18.44 5.01
N TYR A 115 10.18 -17.87 4.17
CA TYR A 115 9.49 -18.58 3.09
C TYR A 115 9.09 -17.60 1.99
N THR A 116 9.11 -18.04 0.73
CA THR A 116 8.53 -17.29 -0.39
C THR A 116 8.10 -18.20 -1.54
N GLU A 117 6.91 -17.98 -2.10
CA GLU A 117 6.37 -18.75 -3.25
C GLU A 117 7.06 -18.38 -4.57
N LYS A 118 7.53 -17.14 -4.68
CA LYS A 118 8.19 -16.58 -5.86
C LYS A 118 9.35 -15.70 -5.42
N SER A 119 10.26 -15.36 -6.32
CA SER A 119 11.31 -14.38 -6.04
C SER A 119 10.71 -12.99 -5.83
N ILE A 120 10.28 -12.71 -4.59
CA ILE A 120 9.88 -11.37 -4.16
C ILE A 120 11.17 -10.54 -4.12
N THR A 121 11.18 -9.47 -4.90
CA THR A 121 12.28 -8.52 -4.94
C THR A 121 11.76 -7.14 -4.61
N GLY A 122 12.64 -6.27 -4.13
CA GLY A 122 12.35 -4.87 -3.90
C GLY A 122 12.61 -4.45 -2.47
N THR A 123 11.96 -3.34 -2.11
CA THR A 123 12.24 -2.60 -0.89
C THR A 123 10.93 -2.39 -0.16
N VAL A 124 10.90 -2.75 1.13
CA VAL A 124 9.83 -2.37 2.06
C VAL A 124 9.93 -0.87 2.30
N LYS A 125 8.83 -0.14 2.09
CA LYS A 125 8.79 1.34 2.21
C LYS A 125 7.90 1.78 3.37
N SER A 126 8.49 1.98 4.55
CA SER A 126 7.72 2.28 5.78
C SER A 126 7.13 3.70 5.81
N GLU A 127 7.56 4.61 4.93
CA GLU A 127 6.89 5.91 4.72
C GLU A 127 5.59 5.79 3.92
N GLN A 128 5.33 4.63 3.33
CA GLN A 128 4.13 4.32 2.55
C GLN A 128 3.19 3.35 3.28
N MET A 129 3.37 3.20 4.60
CA MET A 129 2.54 2.35 5.47
C MET A 129 1.06 2.73 5.37
N LYS A 130 0.17 1.74 5.28
CA LYS A 130 -1.29 1.96 5.24
C LYS A 130 -2.04 0.99 6.15
N ALA A 131 -3.08 1.50 6.80
CA ALA A 131 -4.12 0.66 7.41
C ALA A 131 -5.22 0.41 6.38
N LEU A 132 -5.50 -0.86 6.07
CA LEU A 132 -6.38 -1.26 4.97
C LEU A 132 -7.35 -2.34 5.43
N SER A 133 -8.55 -2.39 4.84
CA SER A 133 -9.47 -3.51 5.03
C SER A 133 -8.82 -4.82 4.58
N LYS A 134 -8.96 -5.87 5.39
CA LYS A 134 -8.53 -7.23 5.04
C LYS A 134 -9.12 -7.74 3.73
N ALA A 135 -10.29 -7.23 3.32
CA ALA A 135 -10.89 -7.58 2.02
C ALA A 135 -9.97 -7.29 0.83
N ARG A 136 -9.06 -6.31 0.97
CA ARG A 136 -8.06 -5.94 -0.04
C ARG A 136 -6.91 -6.93 -0.15
N LEU A 137 -6.72 -7.81 0.84
CA LEU A 137 -5.73 -8.87 0.76
C LEU A 137 -6.18 -9.95 -0.24
N GLY A 138 -5.23 -10.40 -1.03
CA GLY A 138 -5.32 -11.57 -1.90
C GLY A 138 -4.78 -12.80 -1.21
N ARG A 139 -3.73 -13.40 -1.78
CA ARG A 139 -3.03 -14.57 -1.21
C ARG A 139 -1.77 -14.18 -0.43
N LYS A 140 -1.42 -14.98 0.59
CA LYS A 140 -0.07 -15.03 1.18
C LYS A 140 0.89 -15.51 0.10
N ILE A 141 2.05 -14.87 -0.01
CA ILE A 141 3.09 -15.20 -1.00
C ILE A 141 4.48 -15.34 -0.38
N GLY A 142 4.64 -15.02 0.90
CA GLY A 142 5.91 -15.19 1.61
C GLY A 142 5.81 -14.81 3.08
N GLU A 143 6.95 -14.86 3.74
CA GLU A 143 7.15 -14.50 5.14
C GLU A 143 8.62 -14.12 5.34
N VAL A 144 8.86 -12.98 6.00
CA VAL A 144 10.23 -12.52 6.27
C VAL A 144 10.82 -13.25 7.48
N THR A 145 12.15 -13.27 7.57
CA THR A 145 12.83 -13.77 8.77
C THR A 145 12.63 -12.82 9.95
N PRO A 146 12.75 -13.31 11.21
CA PRO A 146 12.72 -12.45 12.39
C PRO A 146 13.74 -11.30 12.33
N GLU A 147 14.94 -11.55 11.83
CA GLU A 147 16.00 -10.55 11.69
C GLU A 147 15.62 -9.44 10.71
N THR A 148 14.94 -9.80 9.62
CA THR A 148 14.41 -8.83 8.66
C THR A 148 13.27 -8.03 9.27
N MET A 149 12.39 -8.67 10.04
CA MET A 149 11.30 -8.00 10.72
C MET A 149 11.81 -6.94 11.71
N VAL A 150 12.91 -7.20 12.42
CA VAL A 150 13.55 -6.20 13.31
C VAL A 150 14.02 -4.97 12.52
N LYS A 151 14.61 -5.16 11.34
CA LYS A 151 15.01 -4.03 10.46
C LYS A 151 13.80 -3.19 10.03
N VAL A 152 12.69 -3.85 9.70
CA VAL A 152 11.43 -3.18 9.33
C VAL A 152 10.83 -2.43 10.53
N GLU A 153 10.88 -2.99 11.73
CA GLU A 153 10.42 -2.28 12.93
C GLU A 153 11.23 -0.99 13.17
N LEU A 154 12.55 -1.05 13.00
CA LEU A 154 13.41 0.15 13.07
C LEU A 154 13.06 1.17 11.99
N SER A 155 12.81 0.74 10.75
CA SER A 155 12.43 1.66 9.67
C SER A 155 11.06 2.32 9.90
N ILE A 156 10.11 1.61 10.52
CA ILE A 156 8.83 2.18 10.96
C ILE A 156 9.06 3.22 12.06
N LEU A 157 9.90 2.94 13.06
CA LEU A 157 10.20 3.89 14.13
C LEU A 157 10.86 5.17 13.58
N ILE A 158 11.76 5.03 12.61
CA ILE A 158 12.38 6.17 11.90
C ILE A 158 11.32 6.94 11.10
N SER A 159 10.47 6.23 10.34
CA SER A 159 9.37 6.83 9.55
C SER A 159 8.43 7.68 10.39
N LEU A 160 8.13 7.23 11.61
CA LEU A 160 7.27 7.93 12.56
C LEU A 160 8.01 8.95 13.44
N GLY A 161 9.32 9.16 13.24
CA GLY A 161 10.12 10.08 14.03
C GLY A 161 10.26 9.70 15.51
N MET A 162 10.05 8.41 15.84
CA MET A 162 10.16 7.91 17.22
C MET A 162 11.60 7.66 17.65
N ILE A 163 12.50 7.45 16.69
CA ILE A 163 13.95 7.39 16.88
C ILE A 163 14.63 8.24 15.80
N GLY A 164 15.83 8.73 16.09
CA GLY A 164 16.65 9.45 15.10
C GLY A 164 17.16 8.53 14.00
N GLU A 165 17.62 9.12 12.90
CA GLU A 165 18.35 8.35 11.89
C GLU A 165 19.57 7.69 12.54
N LEU A 166 19.75 6.39 12.32
CA LEU A 166 21.01 5.73 12.66
C LEU A 166 22.11 6.47 11.89
N ALA A 167 22.97 7.17 12.63
CA ALA A 167 24.15 7.82 12.05
C ALA A 167 24.85 6.78 11.17
N LYS A 168 25.02 7.12 9.88
CA LYS A 168 25.76 6.28 8.93
C LYS A 168 27.16 6.06 9.53
N ALA A 169 27.43 4.84 9.99
CA ALA A 169 28.78 4.38 10.27
C ALA A 169 29.53 4.16 8.96
#